data_AF-A0AA41YNE3-F1
#
_entry.id   AF-A0AA41YNE3-F1
#
_cell.length_a   1.000
_cell.length_b   1.000
_cell.length_c   1.000
_cell.angle_alpha   90.00
_cell.angle_beta   90.00
_cell.angle_gamma   90.00
#
_symmetry.space_group_name_H-M   'P 1'
#
loop_
_entity.id
_entity.type
_entity.pdbx_description
1 polymer ?
#
loop_
_entity_poly.entity_id
_entity_poly.type
_entity_poly.pdbx_seq_one_letter_code
_entity_poly.pdbx_strand_id
1 'polypeptide(L)'
;MTDAIRATAFEPLATERLTLRPYRPEDAADLHRLINDWEVCRTLAAVPFPYSRTLADEWIASTRATLADGSAFHLAVTGREGDNETIVGGVGLRLNRDGRVARLGYWVGRRFWGHGVASEAAGRLARWALANLALDRLEATVATDNPGSIAVLRRIGFRHVGEGMEKFVARGGEHKVLRFLATRGDLFGYPDTEPQPDGSKPLLLVAACALIDADGRVLLARRPESKKMAGLWEFPGGKLNPGETPEAALIRELKEELGIDVTSTCLAPFAFASHAYERFHLLMPLFLCRRWRGTPESREGQALAWVRPDKLADYPMPEADRPLVPLLRDFL
;
A
#
# COMPACT_ATOMS: atom_id res chain seq x y z
N MET A 1 -4.56 18.53 16.30
CA MET A 1 -4.11 18.27 14.92
C MET A 1 -5.35 18.25 14.01
N THR A 2 -6.25 19.23 14.16
CA THR A 2 -6.32 20.53 13.43
C THR A 2 -6.51 20.38 11.91
N ASP A 3 -7.77 20.31 11.48
CA ASP A 3 -8.41 21.35 10.65
C ASP A 3 -7.63 21.90 9.43
N ALA A 4 -6.99 21.02 8.64
CA ALA A 4 -6.22 21.41 7.45
C ALA A 4 -6.59 20.66 6.16
N ILE A 5 -7.83 20.19 6.02
CA ILE A 5 -8.38 19.75 4.73
C ILE A 5 -9.72 20.47 4.51
N ARG A 6 -9.68 21.80 4.41
CA ARG A 6 -10.80 22.58 3.87
C ARG A 6 -10.41 23.04 2.47
N ALA A 7 -11.16 22.53 1.50
CA ALA A 7 -11.15 22.89 0.07
C ALA A 7 -9.85 22.62 -0.70
N THR A 8 -9.26 21.43 -0.59
CA THR A 8 -8.42 20.91 -1.69
C THR A 8 -9.36 20.43 -2.80
N ALA A 9 -9.31 21.07 -3.97
CA ALA A 9 -10.01 20.59 -5.15
C ALA A 9 -9.62 19.12 -5.39
N PHE A 10 -10.59 18.21 -5.49
CA PHE A 10 -10.30 16.81 -5.78
C PHE A 10 -9.49 16.70 -7.07
N GLU A 11 -8.27 16.18 -6.98
CA GLU A 11 -7.42 15.98 -8.14
C GLU A 11 -7.95 14.82 -8.99
N PRO A 12 -8.13 15.01 -10.31
CA PRO A 12 -8.58 13.95 -11.20
C PRO A 12 -7.69 12.70 -11.12
N LEU A 13 -8.33 11.53 -11.13
CA LEU A 13 -7.64 10.25 -11.11
C LEU A 13 -7.44 9.74 -12.54
N ALA A 14 -6.21 9.80 -13.03
CA ALA A 14 -5.84 9.19 -14.30
C ALA A 14 -5.78 7.66 -14.20
N THR A 15 -6.15 6.99 -15.30
CA THR A 15 -5.91 5.58 -15.57
C THR A 15 -5.13 5.45 -16.89
N GLU A 16 -5.00 4.23 -17.41
CA GLU A 16 -4.34 4.00 -18.71
C GLU A 16 -5.08 4.69 -19.86
N ARG A 17 -6.41 4.66 -19.86
CA ARG A 17 -7.25 5.18 -20.97
C ARG A 17 -8.28 6.21 -20.54
N LEU A 18 -8.54 6.36 -19.25
CA LEU A 18 -9.65 7.14 -18.69
C LEU A 18 -9.13 8.19 -17.71
N THR A 19 -9.99 9.17 -17.44
CA THR A 19 -9.83 10.11 -16.34
C THR A 19 -11.10 10.14 -15.50
N LEU A 20 -10.96 10.00 -14.19
CA LEU A 20 -12.05 10.15 -13.23
C LEU A 20 -11.97 11.54 -12.61
N ARG A 21 -12.96 12.39 -12.89
CA ARG A 21 -12.95 13.78 -12.43
C ARG A 21 -14.29 14.22 -11.88
N PRO A 22 -14.35 15.29 -11.07
CA PRO A 22 -15.61 15.88 -10.63
C PRO A 22 -16.50 16.24 -11.83
N TYR A 23 -17.81 16.12 -11.65
CA TYR A 23 -18.78 16.56 -12.66
C TYR A 23 -18.76 18.09 -12.83
N ARG A 24 -18.85 18.50 -14.08
CA ARG A 24 -19.00 19.89 -14.53
C ARG A 24 -20.46 20.12 -14.98
N PRO A 25 -21.02 21.34 -14.92
CA PRO A 25 -22.39 21.57 -15.34
C PRO A 25 -22.60 21.26 -16.82
N GLU A 26 -21.56 21.42 -17.63
CA GLU A 26 -21.58 21.13 -19.07
C GLU A 26 -21.73 19.63 -19.36
N ASP A 27 -21.38 18.76 -18.40
CA ASP A 27 -21.50 17.31 -18.51
C ASP A 27 -22.97 16.83 -18.54
N ALA A 28 -23.92 17.67 -18.13
CA ALA A 28 -25.31 17.27 -17.92
C ALA A 28 -26.00 16.74 -19.19
N ALA A 29 -25.68 17.30 -20.36
CA ALA A 29 -26.24 16.86 -21.63
C ALA A 29 -25.79 15.43 -21.97
N ASP A 30 -24.49 15.15 -21.84
CA ASP A 30 -23.95 13.81 -22.10
C ASP A 30 -24.33 12.80 -21.02
N LEU A 31 -24.32 13.20 -19.75
CA LEU A 31 -24.83 12.40 -18.64
C LEU A 31 -26.27 11.97 -18.93
N HIS A 32 -27.16 12.92 -19.20
CA HIS A 32 -28.57 12.65 -19.52
C HIS A 32 -28.70 11.69 -20.70
N ARG A 33 -27.99 11.96 -21.81
CA ARG A 33 -28.04 11.13 -23.02
C ARG A 33 -27.61 9.68 -22.76
N LEU A 34 -26.55 9.47 -21.98
CA LEU A 34 -26.01 8.14 -21.73
C LEU A 34 -26.78 7.38 -20.65
N ILE A 35 -27.24 8.06 -19.60
CA ILE A 35 -27.93 7.42 -18.48
C ILE A 35 -29.40 7.16 -18.81
N ASN A 36 -30.06 7.99 -19.64
CA ASN A 36 -31.47 7.83 -20.05
C ASN A 36 -31.66 6.71 -21.09
N ASP A 37 -30.98 5.59 -20.86
CA ASP A 37 -30.98 4.37 -21.63
C ASP A 37 -31.53 3.26 -20.72
N TRP A 38 -32.61 2.59 -21.14
CA TRP A 38 -33.25 1.55 -20.32
C TRP A 38 -32.27 0.46 -19.89
N GLU A 39 -31.36 0.03 -20.78
CA GLU A 39 -30.40 -1.03 -20.47
C GLU A 39 -29.37 -0.59 -19.42
N VAL A 40 -29.12 0.71 -19.28
CA VAL A 40 -28.29 1.29 -18.22
C VAL A 40 -29.12 1.48 -16.95
N CYS A 41 -30.20 2.28 -17.01
CA CYS A 41 -31.02 2.66 -15.85
C CYS A 41 -31.56 1.46 -15.08
N ARG A 42 -32.02 0.40 -15.78
CA ARG A 42 -32.62 -0.76 -15.11
C ARG A 42 -31.66 -1.47 -14.15
N THR A 43 -30.36 -1.23 -14.26
CA THR A 43 -29.35 -1.83 -13.39
C THR A 43 -28.93 -0.95 -12.21
N LEU A 44 -29.46 0.27 -12.11
CA LEU A 44 -29.12 1.25 -11.09
C LEU A 44 -30.26 1.43 -10.09
N ALA A 45 -29.99 1.16 -8.82
CA ALA A 45 -31.03 1.15 -7.78
C ALA A 45 -31.75 2.51 -7.64
N ALA A 46 -31.01 3.61 -7.62
CA ALA A 46 -31.54 4.94 -7.29
C ALA A 46 -32.02 5.76 -8.50
N VAL A 47 -31.81 5.28 -9.73
CA VAL A 47 -32.04 6.10 -10.94
C VAL A 47 -33.44 5.83 -11.50
N PRO A 48 -34.28 6.87 -11.69
CA PRO A 48 -35.59 6.71 -12.33
C PRO A 48 -35.47 6.53 -13.85
N PHE A 49 -36.54 6.01 -14.45
CA PHE A 49 -36.71 5.98 -15.90
C PHE A 49 -38.12 6.44 -16.29
N PRO A 50 -38.28 7.38 -17.24
CA PRO A 50 -37.22 8.12 -17.94
C PRO A 50 -36.44 9.06 -17.00
N TYR A 51 -35.16 9.25 -17.29
CA TYR A 51 -34.28 10.16 -16.54
C TYR A 51 -34.27 11.53 -17.21
N SER A 52 -34.84 12.56 -16.57
CA SER A 52 -34.97 13.89 -17.17
C SER A 52 -33.65 14.68 -17.17
N ARG A 53 -33.56 15.70 -18.03
CA ARG A 53 -32.42 16.62 -18.03
C ARG A 53 -32.28 17.37 -16.71
N THR A 54 -33.40 17.83 -16.15
CA THR A 54 -33.42 18.52 -14.84
C THR A 54 -32.81 17.66 -13.74
N LEU A 55 -33.12 16.35 -13.70
CA LEU A 55 -32.52 15.43 -12.74
C LEU A 55 -31.00 15.31 -12.91
N ALA A 56 -30.49 15.39 -14.15
CA ALA A 56 -29.05 15.37 -14.41
C ALA A 56 -28.36 16.62 -13.84
N ASP A 57 -28.97 17.80 -14.07
CA ASP A 57 -28.45 19.08 -13.57
C ASP A 57 -28.46 19.10 -12.02
N GLU A 58 -29.57 18.70 -11.40
CA GLU A 58 -29.73 18.58 -9.94
C GLU A 58 -28.74 17.58 -9.33
N TRP A 59 -28.58 16.41 -9.97
CA TRP A 59 -27.64 15.40 -9.54
C TRP A 59 -26.21 15.94 -9.55
N ILE A 60 -25.75 16.53 -10.66
CA ILE A 60 -24.41 17.12 -10.78
C ILE A 60 -24.18 18.17 -9.69
N ALA A 61 -25.14 19.05 -9.44
CA ALA A 61 -25.03 20.03 -8.36
C ALA A 61 -24.85 19.37 -6.99
N SER A 62 -25.60 18.29 -6.70
CA SER A 62 -25.50 17.55 -5.44
C SER A 62 -24.14 16.85 -5.25
N THR A 63 -23.53 16.35 -6.33
CA THR A 63 -22.22 15.68 -6.26
C THR A 63 -21.12 16.62 -5.77
N ARG A 64 -21.20 17.91 -6.12
CA ARG A 64 -20.21 18.91 -5.69
C ARG A 64 -20.25 19.15 -4.19
N ALA A 65 -21.45 19.23 -3.61
CA ALA A 65 -21.64 19.42 -2.18
C ALA A 65 -21.06 18.23 -1.39
N THR A 66 -21.45 17.01 -1.78
CA THR A 66 -20.99 15.77 -1.11
C THR A 66 -19.50 15.47 -1.33
N LEU A 67 -18.91 15.96 -2.43
CA LEU A 67 -17.46 15.89 -2.63
C LEU A 67 -16.72 16.87 -1.72
N ALA A 68 -17.26 18.09 -1.55
CA ALA A 68 -16.64 19.13 -0.73
C ALA A 68 -16.62 18.78 0.77
N ASP A 69 -17.63 18.06 1.26
CA ASP A 69 -17.68 17.58 2.65
C ASP A 69 -17.08 16.17 2.84
N GLY A 70 -16.64 15.52 1.76
CA GLY A 70 -16.04 14.19 1.78
C GLY A 70 -17.00 13.04 2.07
N SER A 71 -18.32 13.27 2.11
CA SER A 71 -19.33 12.23 2.34
C SER A 71 -19.55 11.33 1.12
N ALA A 72 -19.28 11.83 -0.09
CA ALA A 72 -19.31 11.02 -1.31
C ALA A 72 -18.35 11.54 -2.39
N PHE A 73 -17.81 10.62 -3.17
CA PHE A 73 -16.90 10.90 -4.28
C PHE A 73 -17.54 10.45 -5.60
N HIS A 74 -18.51 11.21 -6.10
CA HIS A 74 -19.19 10.92 -7.36
C HIS A 74 -18.48 11.63 -8.52
N LEU A 75 -17.90 10.86 -9.44
CA LEU A 75 -17.02 11.33 -10.50
C LEU A 75 -17.55 10.93 -11.89
N ALA A 76 -17.32 11.81 -12.86
CA ALA A 76 -17.48 11.51 -14.27
C ALA A 76 -16.33 10.60 -14.71
N VAL A 77 -16.63 9.54 -15.46
CA VAL A 77 -15.64 8.73 -16.16
C VAL A 77 -15.52 9.27 -17.57
N THR A 78 -14.33 9.69 -17.94
CA THR A 78 -14.08 10.38 -19.22
C THR A 78 -13.01 9.64 -20.02
N GLY A 79 -13.21 9.54 -21.33
CA GLY A 79 -12.24 9.04 -22.30
C GLY A 79 -11.98 10.10 -23.38
N ARG A 80 -11.27 9.72 -24.44
CA ARG A 80 -11.00 10.60 -25.59
C ARG A 80 -11.61 10.03 -26.87
N GLU A 81 -12.24 10.89 -27.66
CA GLU A 81 -12.66 10.62 -29.04
C GLU A 81 -12.04 11.70 -29.94
N GLY A 82 -10.93 11.35 -30.60
CA GLY A 82 -10.04 12.35 -31.22
C GLY A 82 -9.42 13.26 -30.15
N ASP A 83 -9.44 14.57 -30.38
CA ASP A 83 -8.94 15.57 -29.44
C ASP A 83 -9.95 15.89 -28.31
N ASN A 84 -11.20 15.46 -28.45
CA ASN A 84 -12.27 15.81 -27.54
C ASN A 84 -12.36 14.84 -26.36
N GLU A 85 -12.54 15.41 -25.18
CA GLU A 85 -12.93 14.68 -23.98
C GLU A 85 -14.40 14.24 -24.12
N THR A 86 -14.72 13.00 -23.76
CA THR A 86 -16.08 12.47 -23.83
C THR A 86 -16.40 11.69 -22.57
N ILE A 87 -17.57 11.94 -22.00
CA ILE A 87 -18.08 11.14 -20.88
C ILE A 87 -18.44 9.76 -21.39
N VAL A 88 -17.96 8.74 -20.69
CA VAL A 88 -18.25 7.34 -20.98
C VAL A 88 -19.09 6.67 -19.89
N GLY A 89 -19.21 7.30 -18.72
CA GLY A 89 -20.00 6.80 -17.61
C GLY A 89 -19.79 7.60 -16.32
N GLY A 90 -20.16 7.00 -15.20
CA GLY A 90 -19.98 7.55 -13.87
C GLY A 90 -19.52 6.49 -12.87
N VAL A 91 -18.71 6.91 -11.90
CA VAL A 91 -18.24 6.07 -10.81
C VAL A 91 -18.29 6.85 -9.52
N GLY A 92 -18.60 6.19 -8.40
CA GLY A 92 -18.54 6.89 -7.14
C GLY A 92 -18.62 6.03 -5.90
N LEU A 93 -18.33 6.69 -4.80
CA LEU A 93 -18.35 6.13 -3.46
C LEU A 93 -19.23 6.97 -2.56
N ARG A 94 -20.00 6.34 -1.67
CA ARG A 94 -20.73 7.02 -0.60
C ARG A 94 -20.31 6.44 0.73
N LEU A 95 -19.80 7.28 1.62
CA LEU A 95 -19.35 6.88 2.94
C LEU A 95 -20.55 6.72 3.88
N ASN A 96 -20.43 5.78 4.82
CA ASN A 96 -21.33 5.69 5.96
C ASN A 96 -21.01 6.79 6.99
N ARG A 97 -21.84 6.88 8.03
CA ARG A 97 -21.77 7.96 9.03
C ARG A 97 -20.46 7.99 9.83
N ASP A 98 -19.81 6.85 10.04
CA ASP A 98 -18.53 6.76 10.76
C ASP A 98 -17.31 6.92 9.84
N GLY A 99 -17.50 7.00 8.51
CA GLY A 99 -16.45 7.16 7.53
C GLY A 99 -15.52 5.95 7.37
N ARG A 100 -15.89 4.78 7.92
CA ARG A 100 -15.11 3.54 7.87
C ARG A 100 -15.56 2.59 6.76
N VAL A 101 -16.77 2.74 6.24
CA VAL A 101 -17.29 1.92 5.13
C VAL A 101 -17.80 2.81 4.02
N ALA A 102 -17.49 2.48 2.78
CA ALA A 102 -18.06 3.17 1.63
C ALA A 102 -18.69 2.21 0.63
N ARG A 103 -19.84 2.62 0.07
CA ARG A 103 -20.52 1.89 -1.00
C ARG A 103 -20.03 2.36 -2.36
N LEU A 104 -19.45 1.47 -3.14
CA LEU A 104 -19.03 1.68 -4.52
C LEU A 104 -20.20 1.46 -5.48
N GLY A 105 -20.38 2.39 -6.41
CA GLY A 105 -21.31 2.27 -7.52
C GLY A 105 -20.69 2.81 -8.80
N TYR A 106 -21.11 2.28 -9.94
CA TYR A 106 -20.66 2.73 -11.25
C TYR A 106 -21.68 2.38 -12.32
N TRP A 107 -21.62 3.11 -13.43
CA TRP A 107 -22.38 2.85 -14.62
C TRP A 107 -21.59 3.32 -15.83
N VAL A 108 -21.83 2.69 -16.99
CA VAL A 108 -21.15 2.99 -18.25
C VAL A 108 -22.21 3.09 -19.33
N GLY A 109 -22.09 4.06 -20.23
CA GLY A 109 -22.99 4.16 -21.37
C GLY A 109 -22.90 2.94 -22.28
N ARG A 110 -24.03 2.47 -22.81
CA ARG A 110 -24.13 1.21 -23.57
C ARG A 110 -23.14 1.08 -24.73
N ARG A 111 -22.83 2.20 -25.42
CA ARG A 111 -21.82 2.26 -26.50
C ARG A 111 -20.41 1.83 -26.05
N PHE A 112 -20.09 1.92 -24.77
CA PHE A 112 -18.75 1.67 -24.21
C PHE A 112 -18.64 0.33 -23.45
N TRP A 113 -19.70 -0.49 -23.47
CA TRP A 113 -19.69 -1.81 -22.85
C TRP A 113 -18.73 -2.77 -23.57
N GLY A 114 -18.22 -3.78 -22.86
CA GLY A 114 -17.28 -4.76 -23.41
C GLY A 114 -15.82 -4.28 -23.54
N HIS A 115 -15.55 -2.99 -23.35
CA HIS A 115 -14.21 -2.40 -23.54
C HIS A 115 -13.41 -2.21 -22.24
N GLY A 116 -13.86 -2.81 -21.13
CA GLY A 116 -13.17 -2.75 -19.83
C GLY A 116 -13.34 -1.45 -19.04
N VAL A 117 -14.13 -0.47 -19.53
CA VAL A 117 -14.31 0.85 -18.91
C VAL A 117 -14.72 0.77 -17.43
N ALA A 118 -15.71 -0.07 -17.13
CA ALA A 118 -16.21 -0.23 -15.76
C ALA A 118 -15.14 -0.78 -14.81
N SER A 119 -14.41 -1.82 -15.20
CA SER A 119 -13.34 -2.42 -14.39
C SER A 119 -12.20 -1.43 -14.15
N GLU A 120 -11.81 -0.67 -15.17
CA GLU A 120 -10.75 0.32 -15.07
C GLU A 120 -11.13 1.47 -14.13
N ALA A 121 -12.32 2.07 -14.33
CA ALA A 121 -12.81 3.18 -13.51
C ALA A 121 -13.09 2.75 -12.06
N ALA A 122 -13.85 1.69 -11.85
CA ALA A 122 -14.21 1.19 -10.53
C ALA A 122 -12.98 0.71 -9.75
N GLY A 123 -12.07 -0.02 -10.41
CA GLY A 123 -10.82 -0.47 -9.80
C GLY A 123 -9.91 0.69 -9.41
N ARG A 124 -9.81 1.73 -10.25
CA ARG A 124 -9.02 2.93 -9.94
C ARG A 124 -9.56 3.69 -8.73
N LEU A 125 -10.88 3.89 -8.67
CA LEU A 125 -11.50 4.60 -7.54
C LEU A 125 -11.42 3.77 -6.25
N ALA A 126 -11.67 2.46 -6.33
CA ALA A 126 -11.62 1.58 -5.16
C ALA A 126 -10.22 1.55 -4.51
N ARG A 127 -9.15 1.42 -5.31
CA ARG A 127 -7.77 1.50 -4.82
C ARG A 127 -7.47 2.87 -4.21
N TRP A 128 -7.84 3.95 -4.89
CA TRP A 128 -7.63 5.29 -4.35
C TRP A 128 -8.30 5.46 -2.98
N ALA A 129 -9.55 5.03 -2.85
CA ALA A 129 -10.31 5.18 -1.63
C ALA A 129 -9.71 4.40 -0.47
N LEU A 130 -9.34 3.14 -0.67
CA LEU A 130 -8.72 2.34 0.38
C LEU A 130 -7.31 2.84 0.75
N ALA A 131 -6.58 3.46 -0.18
CA ALA A 131 -5.27 4.04 0.08
C ALA A 131 -5.33 5.41 0.78
N ASN A 132 -6.34 6.23 0.50
CA ASN A 132 -6.36 7.66 0.90
C ASN A 132 -7.44 8.02 1.92
N LEU A 133 -8.46 7.17 2.11
CA LEU A 133 -9.53 7.39 3.08
C LEU A 133 -9.38 6.44 4.27
N ALA A 134 -9.95 6.84 5.41
CA ALA A 134 -9.94 6.07 6.65
C ALA A 134 -10.92 4.88 6.63
N LEU A 135 -11.07 4.23 5.48
CA LEU A 135 -11.98 3.10 5.27
C LEU A 135 -11.37 1.80 5.81
N ASP A 136 -12.19 0.95 6.42
CA ASP A 136 -11.88 -0.46 6.69
C ASP A 136 -12.17 -1.33 5.48
N ARG A 137 -13.26 -1.02 4.76
CA ARG A 137 -13.72 -1.79 3.61
C ARG A 137 -14.59 -0.98 2.66
N LEU A 138 -14.71 -1.51 1.45
CA LEU A 138 -15.67 -1.11 0.43
C LEU A 138 -16.75 -2.16 0.30
N GLU A 139 -17.98 -1.72 0.05
CA GLU A 139 -19.13 -2.56 -0.22
C GLU A 139 -19.74 -2.21 -1.59
N ALA A 140 -20.32 -3.19 -2.26
CA ALA A 140 -21.06 -2.97 -3.50
C ALA A 140 -22.26 -3.92 -3.57
N THR A 141 -23.33 -3.48 -4.21
CA THR A 141 -24.50 -4.30 -4.50
C THR A 141 -24.72 -4.37 -6.00
N VAL A 142 -25.17 -5.54 -6.47
CA VAL A 142 -25.44 -5.78 -7.89
C VAL A 142 -26.68 -6.65 -8.05
N ALA A 143 -27.58 -6.29 -8.96
CA ALA A 143 -28.74 -7.11 -9.27
C ALA A 143 -28.30 -8.50 -9.76
N THR A 144 -29.00 -9.55 -9.34
CA THR A 144 -28.62 -10.94 -9.69
C THR A 144 -28.68 -11.20 -11.20
N ASP A 145 -29.42 -10.39 -11.94
CA ASP A 145 -29.57 -10.42 -13.40
C ASP A 145 -28.59 -9.48 -14.15
N ASN A 146 -27.56 -8.94 -13.48
CA ASN A 146 -26.52 -8.12 -14.08
C ASN A 146 -25.13 -8.83 -14.09
N PRO A 147 -24.90 -9.77 -15.01
CA PRO A 147 -23.64 -10.53 -15.07
C PRO A 147 -22.42 -9.63 -15.37
N GLY A 148 -22.61 -8.50 -16.05
CA GLY A 148 -21.54 -7.56 -16.37
C GLY A 148 -20.92 -6.93 -15.11
N SER A 149 -21.76 -6.40 -14.22
CA SER A 149 -21.30 -5.79 -12.96
C SER A 149 -20.74 -6.85 -11.98
N ILE A 150 -21.31 -8.06 -11.95
CA ILE A 150 -20.74 -9.19 -11.20
C ILE A 150 -19.31 -9.50 -11.67
N ALA A 151 -19.09 -9.59 -12.99
CA ALA A 151 -17.78 -9.84 -13.55
C ALA A 151 -16.79 -8.71 -13.28
N VAL A 152 -17.25 -7.45 -13.31
CA VAL A 152 -16.42 -6.28 -12.96
C VAL A 152 -15.96 -6.35 -11.52
N LEU A 153 -16.87 -6.57 -10.55
CA LEU A 153 -16.54 -6.61 -9.12
C LEU A 153 -15.52 -7.71 -8.80
N ARG A 154 -15.72 -8.93 -9.35
CA ARG A 154 -14.76 -10.02 -9.19
C ARG A 154 -13.39 -9.67 -9.78
N ARG A 155 -13.36 -9.07 -10.98
CA ARG A 155 -12.10 -8.69 -11.65
C ARG A 155 -11.29 -7.66 -10.87
N ILE A 156 -11.95 -6.76 -10.14
CA ILE A 156 -11.27 -5.70 -9.37
C ILE A 156 -10.99 -6.11 -7.91
N GLY A 157 -11.19 -7.38 -7.55
CA GLY A 157 -10.82 -7.93 -6.24
C GLY A 157 -11.94 -7.94 -5.18
N PHE A 158 -13.19 -7.61 -5.53
CA PHE A 158 -14.30 -7.73 -4.59
C PHE A 158 -14.75 -9.19 -4.48
N ARG A 159 -14.97 -9.64 -3.25
CA ARG A 159 -15.50 -10.97 -2.93
C ARG A 159 -17.01 -10.91 -2.70
N HIS A 160 -17.71 -11.94 -3.13
CA HIS A 160 -19.13 -12.13 -2.82
C HIS A 160 -19.28 -12.53 -1.35
N VAL A 161 -20.14 -11.82 -0.62
CA VAL A 161 -20.35 -12.03 0.83
C VAL A 161 -21.79 -12.40 1.20
N GLY A 162 -22.70 -12.43 0.24
CA GLY A 162 -24.08 -12.88 0.46
C GLY A 162 -25.09 -12.17 -0.45
N GLU A 163 -26.36 -12.43 -0.20
CA GLU A 163 -27.47 -11.90 -0.99
C GLU A 163 -28.31 -10.90 -0.16
N GLY A 164 -29.17 -10.15 -0.83
CA GLY A 164 -30.13 -9.25 -0.19
C GLY A 164 -31.21 -8.78 -1.14
N MET A 165 -32.02 -7.84 -0.66
CA MET A 165 -33.03 -7.13 -1.45
C MET A 165 -32.66 -5.66 -1.51
N GLU A 166 -32.86 -5.03 -2.66
CA GLU A 166 -32.69 -3.59 -2.84
C GLU A 166 -33.82 -3.05 -3.72
N LYS A 167 -34.29 -1.84 -3.41
CA LYS A 167 -35.33 -1.17 -4.19
C LYS A 167 -34.72 -0.56 -5.45
N PHE A 168 -35.33 -0.83 -6.60
CA PHE A 168 -34.93 -0.23 -7.88
C PHE A 168 -36.00 0.75 -8.35
N VAL A 169 -35.65 2.02 -8.50
CA VAL A 169 -36.61 3.07 -8.87
C VAL A 169 -37.13 2.84 -10.29
N ALA A 170 -36.25 2.62 -11.27
CA ALA A 170 -36.65 2.38 -12.67
C ALA A 170 -37.45 1.08 -12.87
N ARG A 171 -37.17 0.02 -12.09
CA ARG A 171 -37.86 -1.28 -12.21
C ARG A 171 -39.16 -1.35 -11.42
N GLY A 172 -39.31 -0.48 -10.42
CA GLY A 172 -40.35 -0.59 -9.39
C GLY A 172 -40.09 -1.76 -8.43
N GLY A 173 -40.32 -1.53 -7.14
CA GLY A 173 -40.24 -2.56 -6.10
C GLY A 173 -38.83 -3.02 -5.71
N GLU A 174 -38.78 -4.09 -4.92
CA GLU A 174 -37.54 -4.71 -4.45
C GLU A 174 -37.10 -5.85 -5.36
N HIS A 175 -35.80 -5.94 -5.62
CA HIS A 175 -35.19 -6.98 -6.44
C HIS A 175 -34.03 -7.62 -5.69
N LYS A 176 -33.76 -8.89 -6.00
CA LYS A 176 -32.63 -9.62 -5.43
C LYS A 176 -31.30 -9.03 -5.89
N VAL A 177 -30.38 -8.85 -4.95
CA VAL A 177 -29.02 -8.37 -5.19
C VAL A 177 -27.99 -9.29 -4.56
N LEU A 178 -26.83 -9.37 -5.17
CA LEU A 178 -25.62 -9.91 -4.57
C LEU A 178 -24.85 -8.79 -3.87
N ARG A 179 -24.29 -9.07 -2.71
CA ARG A 179 -23.46 -8.17 -1.91
C ARG A 179 -22.00 -8.55 -2.06
N PHE A 180 -21.19 -7.54 -2.31
CA PHE A 180 -19.76 -7.66 -2.52
C PHE A 180 -19.00 -6.79 -1.52
N LEU A 181 -17.81 -7.23 -1.14
CA LEU A 181 -16.94 -6.55 -0.19
C LEU A 181 -15.50 -6.61 -0.66
N ALA A 182 -14.74 -5.55 -0.39
CA ALA A 182 -13.28 -5.59 -0.51
C ALA A 182 -12.57 -4.75 0.55
N THR A 183 -11.46 -5.27 1.05
CA THR A 183 -10.56 -4.64 2.01
C THR A 183 -9.25 -4.21 1.33
N ARG A 184 -8.35 -3.55 2.08
CA ARG A 184 -6.99 -3.27 1.59
C ARG A 184 -6.25 -4.57 1.20
N GLY A 185 -6.40 -5.64 1.98
CA GLY A 185 -5.78 -6.93 1.67
C GLY A 185 -6.27 -7.51 0.35
N ASP A 186 -7.58 -7.42 0.09
CA ASP A 186 -8.17 -7.91 -1.15
C ASP A 186 -7.67 -7.15 -2.41
N LEU A 187 -7.38 -5.84 -2.32
CA LEU A 187 -7.05 -5.01 -3.48
C LEU A 187 -5.56 -4.78 -3.72
N PHE A 188 -4.76 -4.77 -2.65
CA PHE A 188 -3.32 -4.50 -2.74
C PHE A 188 -2.48 -5.75 -2.51
N GLY A 189 -3.09 -6.81 -1.96
CA GLY A 189 -2.35 -7.89 -1.33
C GLY A 189 -1.73 -7.36 -0.04
N TYR A 190 -2.27 -7.76 1.10
CA TYR A 190 -1.34 -8.13 2.16
C TYR A 190 -0.96 -9.58 1.85
N PRO A 191 0.32 -9.97 1.94
CA PRO A 191 0.61 -11.38 2.00
C PRO A 191 -0.09 -11.89 3.27
N ASP A 192 -1.32 -12.37 3.12
CA ASP A 192 -1.84 -13.33 4.06
C ASP A 192 -0.80 -14.44 4.09
N THR A 193 -0.32 -14.68 5.30
CA THR A 193 0.63 -15.68 5.73
C THR A 193 0.15 -17.09 5.39
N GLU A 194 -0.02 -17.39 4.10
CA GLU A 194 0.04 -18.75 3.61
C GLU A 194 1.52 -19.04 3.27
N PRO A 195 2.13 -20.06 3.89
CA PRO A 195 3.49 -20.43 3.54
C PRO A 195 3.51 -20.84 2.07
N GLN A 196 4.22 -20.07 1.23
CA GLN A 196 4.51 -20.48 -0.14
C GLN A 196 5.25 -21.83 -0.10
N PRO A 197 4.73 -22.90 -0.72
CA PRO A 197 5.50 -24.12 -0.86
C PRO A 197 6.42 -24.01 -2.09
N ASP A 198 7.69 -24.28 -1.78
CA ASP A 198 8.79 -24.79 -2.62
C ASP A 198 9.53 -23.80 -3.55
N GLY A 199 10.66 -23.30 -3.04
CA GLY A 199 11.63 -22.45 -3.73
C GLY A 199 12.10 -21.23 -2.92
N SER A 200 11.28 -20.75 -1.97
CA SER A 200 11.63 -19.62 -1.11
C SER A 200 12.63 -20.05 -0.04
N LYS A 201 13.84 -19.50 -0.09
CA LYS A 201 14.87 -19.75 0.92
C LYS A 201 14.41 -19.19 2.28
N PRO A 202 14.61 -19.89 3.41
CA PRO A 202 14.26 -19.39 4.73
C PRO A 202 14.91 -18.02 4.99
N LEU A 203 14.15 -17.09 5.57
CA LEU A 203 14.66 -15.77 5.93
C LEU A 203 15.43 -15.87 7.24
N LEU A 204 16.71 -15.49 7.22
CA LEU A 204 17.55 -15.34 8.40
C LEU A 204 17.61 -13.86 8.77
N LEU A 205 17.15 -13.54 9.99
CA LEU A 205 17.25 -12.20 10.56
C LEU A 205 18.49 -12.08 11.43
N VAL A 206 19.33 -11.10 11.12
CA VAL A 206 20.51 -10.71 11.90
C VAL A 206 20.41 -9.22 12.17
N ALA A 207 20.78 -8.73 13.33
CA ALA A 207 20.95 -7.30 13.56
C ALA A 207 22.43 -7.00 13.76
N ALA A 208 22.92 -5.95 13.11
CA ALA A 208 24.30 -5.52 13.16
C ALA A 208 24.41 -4.07 13.65
N CYS A 209 25.52 -3.73 14.29
CA CYS A 209 25.77 -2.41 14.85
C CYS A 209 27.12 -1.85 14.38
N ALA A 210 27.09 -0.71 13.68
CA ALA A 210 28.27 0.11 13.49
C ALA A 210 28.47 0.99 14.74
N LEU A 211 29.31 0.50 15.66
CA LEU A 211 29.81 1.29 16.79
C LEU A 211 30.80 2.32 16.26
N ILE A 212 30.57 3.59 16.59
CA ILE A 212 31.37 4.72 16.12
C ILE A 212 32.00 5.42 17.32
N ASP A 213 33.32 5.47 17.39
CA ASP A 213 34.05 6.15 18.46
C ASP A 213 34.12 7.68 18.26
N ALA A 214 34.77 8.37 19.21
CA ALA A 214 34.93 9.82 19.18
C ALA A 214 35.78 10.33 18.00
N ASP A 215 36.61 9.46 17.40
CA ASP A 215 37.45 9.78 16.24
C ASP A 215 36.73 9.47 14.91
N GLY A 216 35.45 9.05 14.96
CA GLY A 216 34.66 8.67 13.79
C GLY A 216 35.04 7.31 13.20
N ARG A 217 35.80 6.48 13.91
CA ARG A 217 36.14 5.12 13.47
C ARG A 217 35.01 4.16 13.78
N VAL A 218 34.83 3.17 12.92
CA VAL A 218 33.85 2.10 13.07
C VAL A 218 34.54 0.85 13.62
N LEU A 219 33.94 0.21 14.63
CA LEU A 219 34.44 -1.05 15.16
C LEU A 219 34.06 -2.21 14.23
N LEU A 220 35.06 -2.99 13.83
CA LEU A 220 34.89 -4.28 13.16
C LEU A 220 35.39 -5.42 14.07
N ALA A 221 34.71 -6.56 13.98
CA ALA A 221 35.10 -7.81 14.62
C ALA A 221 35.46 -8.85 13.56
N ARG A 222 36.58 -9.56 13.73
CA ARG A 222 36.99 -10.66 12.87
C ARG A 222 36.57 -11.98 13.46
N ARG A 223 35.76 -12.76 12.73
CA ARG A 223 35.30 -14.08 13.18
C ARG A 223 36.47 -15.00 13.55
N PRO A 224 36.42 -15.69 14.71
CA PRO A 224 37.40 -16.73 15.06
C PRO A 224 37.48 -17.84 14.01
N GLU A 225 38.64 -18.48 13.90
CA GLU A 225 38.90 -19.51 12.86
C GLU A 225 37.99 -20.76 12.98
N SER A 226 37.38 -20.98 14.15
CA SER A 226 36.50 -22.11 14.42
C SER A 226 35.05 -21.94 13.93
N LYS A 227 34.64 -20.75 13.44
CA LYS A 227 33.26 -20.47 12.96
C LYS A 227 33.15 -20.55 11.41
N LYS A 228 31.93 -20.78 10.89
CA LYS A 228 31.64 -20.73 9.43
C LYS A 228 31.96 -19.32 8.88
N MET A 229 32.65 -19.25 7.74
CA MET A 229 33.20 -18.00 7.16
C MET A 229 34.26 -17.34 8.06
N ALA A 230 35.16 -18.15 8.61
CA ALA A 230 36.31 -17.74 9.41
C ALA A 230 37.16 -16.65 8.73
N GLY A 231 37.68 -15.72 9.53
CA GLY A 231 38.68 -14.73 9.09
C GLY A 231 38.14 -13.48 8.39
N LEU A 232 36.84 -13.40 8.08
CA LEU A 232 36.22 -12.16 7.59
C LEU A 232 35.91 -11.19 8.74
N TRP A 233 35.98 -9.90 8.43
CA TRP A 233 35.62 -8.80 9.31
C TRP A 233 34.15 -8.40 9.09
N GLU A 234 33.44 -8.18 10.17
CA GLU A 234 32.02 -7.82 10.16
C GLU A 234 31.69 -6.81 11.26
N PHE A 235 30.51 -6.22 11.16
CA PHE A 235 29.95 -5.40 12.22
C PHE A 235 29.52 -6.29 13.40
N PRO A 236 29.78 -5.89 14.66
CA PRO A 236 29.27 -6.60 15.84
C PRO A 236 27.74 -6.76 15.82
N GLY A 237 27.25 -7.90 16.30
CA GLY A 237 25.82 -8.21 16.31
C GLY A 237 25.55 -9.68 16.03
N GLY A 238 24.27 -10.03 15.91
CA GLY A 238 23.90 -11.44 15.87
C GLY A 238 22.46 -11.71 15.45
N LYS A 239 22.11 -12.99 15.50
CA LYS A 239 20.83 -13.50 15.04
C LYS A 239 19.73 -13.12 16.02
N LEU A 240 18.56 -12.80 15.48
CA LEU A 240 17.38 -12.59 16.31
C LEU A 240 16.86 -13.94 16.82
N ASN A 241 16.50 -13.98 18.10
CA ASN A 241 15.70 -15.06 18.67
C ASN A 241 14.22 -14.92 18.27
N PRO A 242 13.43 -16.02 18.32
CA PRO A 242 12.00 -15.95 18.05
C PRO A 242 11.29 -14.91 18.93
N GLY A 243 10.65 -13.92 18.30
CA GLY A 243 9.93 -12.84 18.99
C GLY A 243 10.82 -11.70 19.51
N GLU A 244 12.14 -11.76 19.33
CA GLU A 244 13.08 -10.72 19.72
C GLU A 244 13.09 -9.56 18.71
N THR A 245 13.13 -8.31 19.18
CA THR A 245 13.31 -7.16 18.28
C THR A 245 14.78 -7.01 17.86
N PRO A 246 15.10 -6.38 16.72
CA PRO A 246 16.48 -6.12 16.32
C PRO A 246 17.29 -5.38 17.39
N GLU A 247 16.68 -4.40 18.08
CA GLU A 247 17.32 -3.63 19.14
C GLU A 247 17.62 -4.52 20.37
N ALA A 248 16.68 -5.38 20.76
CA ALA A 248 16.87 -6.30 21.88
C ALA A 248 17.99 -7.31 21.58
N ALA A 249 18.02 -7.85 20.36
CA ALA A 249 19.09 -8.72 19.90
C ALA A 249 20.45 -8.00 19.96
N LEU A 250 20.55 -6.77 19.43
CA LEU A 250 21.80 -6.00 19.49
C LEU A 250 22.27 -5.70 20.92
N ILE A 251 21.37 -5.33 21.82
CA ILE A 251 21.75 -5.05 23.22
C ILE A 251 22.33 -6.31 23.87
N ARG A 252 21.73 -7.47 23.62
CA ARG A 252 22.22 -8.77 24.12
C ARG A 252 23.57 -9.13 23.49
N GLU A 253 23.67 -9.13 22.17
CA GLU A 253 24.87 -9.52 21.43
C GLU A 253 26.06 -8.60 21.75
N LEU A 254 25.87 -7.27 21.78
CA LEU A 254 26.95 -6.33 22.14
C LEU A 254 27.42 -6.52 23.59
N LYS A 255 26.53 -6.95 24.49
CA LYS A 255 26.90 -7.26 25.87
C LYS A 255 27.71 -8.56 25.97
N GLU A 256 27.28 -9.58 25.23
CA GLU A 256 27.91 -10.91 25.19
C GLU A 256 29.27 -10.84 24.50
N GLU A 257 29.34 -10.28 23.29
CA GLU A 257 30.52 -10.25 22.44
C GLU A 257 31.56 -9.22 22.88
N LEU A 258 31.11 -8.03 23.30
CA LEU A 258 31.98 -6.87 23.53
C LEU A 258 31.99 -6.38 24.98
N GLY A 259 31.07 -6.83 25.82
CA GLY A 259 30.98 -6.43 27.22
C GLY A 259 30.39 -5.05 27.48
N ILE A 260 29.89 -4.37 26.45
CA ILE A 260 29.36 -3.02 26.56
C ILE A 260 27.87 -3.01 26.84
N ASP A 261 27.41 -1.98 27.55
CA ASP A 261 25.99 -1.74 27.82
C ASP A 261 25.44 -0.67 26.87
N VAL A 262 24.43 -1.04 26.09
CA VAL A 262 23.72 -0.17 25.14
C VAL A 262 22.25 -0.15 25.52
N THR A 263 21.57 0.98 25.32
CA THR A 263 20.11 1.08 25.42
C THR A 263 19.50 1.26 24.03
N SER A 264 18.24 0.85 23.85
CA SER A 264 17.57 0.93 22.54
C SER A 264 17.56 2.34 21.96
N THR A 265 17.49 3.37 22.81
CA THR A 265 17.57 4.79 22.42
C THR A 265 18.93 5.23 21.85
N CYS A 266 19.99 4.44 22.06
CA CYS A 266 21.32 4.69 21.51
C CYS A 266 21.51 4.02 20.14
N LEU A 267 20.58 3.17 19.71
CA LEU A 267 20.61 2.45 18.44
C LEU A 267 19.77 3.23 17.42
N ALA A 268 20.44 3.92 16.50
CA ALA A 268 19.77 4.62 15.41
C ALA A 268 19.69 3.70 14.18
N PRO A 269 18.50 3.37 13.65
CA PRO A 269 18.38 2.64 12.39
C PRO A 269 19.06 3.42 11.26
N PHE A 270 19.81 2.74 10.40
CA PHE A 270 20.57 3.42 9.33
C PHE A 270 20.34 2.82 7.96
N ALA A 271 20.67 1.54 7.79
CA ALA A 271 20.54 0.83 6.52
C ALA A 271 20.19 -0.63 6.79
N PHE A 272 20.07 -1.42 5.74
CA PHE A 272 19.99 -2.87 5.86
C PHE A 272 20.68 -3.54 4.69
N ALA A 273 21.23 -4.72 4.93
CA ALA A 273 21.68 -5.63 3.88
C ALA A 273 20.59 -6.67 3.58
N SER A 274 20.42 -6.97 2.30
CA SER A 274 19.55 -8.04 1.81
C SER A 274 20.36 -8.86 0.82
N HIS A 275 20.62 -10.13 1.14
CA HIS A 275 21.52 -10.97 0.34
C HIS A 275 21.04 -12.42 0.29
N ALA A 276 20.98 -12.98 -0.93
CA ALA A 276 20.53 -14.35 -1.15
C ALA A 276 21.73 -15.31 -1.15
N TYR A 277 21.91 -16.06 -0.05
CA TYR A 277 22.85 -17.18 -0.01
C TYR A 277 22.23 -18.44 -0.63
N GLU A 278 23.01 -19.49 -0.87
CA GLU A 278 22.51 -20.74 -1.47
C GLU A 278 21.33 -21.35 -0.69
N ARG A 279 21.38 -21.32 0.65
CA ARG A 279 20.42 -22.03 1.54
C ARG A 279 19.41 -21.14 2.26
N PHE A 280 19.64 -19.84 2.35
CA PHE A 280 18.81 -18.90 3.11
C PHE A 280 18.90 -17.50 2.48
N HIS A 281 17.91 -16.66 2.74
CA HIS A 281 17.99 -15.23 2.43
C HIS A 281 18.35 -14.47 3.71
N LEU A 282 19.40 -13.66 3.70
CA LEU A 282 19.77 -12.81 4.82
C LEU A 282 19.06 -11.48 4.72
N LEU A 283 18.42 -11.05 5.80
CA LEU A 283 18.00 -9.66 6.00
C LEU A 283 18.65 -9.14 7.29
N MET A 284 19.47 -8.11 7.15
CA MET A 284 20.29 -7.60 8.25
C MET A 284 20.18 -6.08 8.40
N PRO A 285 19.32 -5.57 9.29
CA PRO A 285 19.34 -4.17 9.68
C PRO A 285 20.68 -3.79 10.32
N LEU A 286 21.23 -2.67 9.88
CA LEU A 286 22.41 -2.03 10.44
C LEU A 286 21.97 -0.80 11.26
N PHE A 287 22.36 -0.77 12.52
CA PHE A 287 22.18 0.36 13.43
C PHE A 287 23.49 1.11 13.64
N LEU A 288 23.41 2.42 13.84
CA LEU A 288 24.53 3.23 14.32
C LEU A 288 24.45 3.38 15.83
N CYS A 289 25.58 3.26 16.50
CA CYS A 289 25.67 3.52 17.93
C CYS A 289 26.91 4.36 18.23
N ARG A 290 26.70 5.54 18.83
CA ARG A 290 27.76 6.46 19.27
C ARG A 290 27.87 6.56 20.80
N ARG A 291 26.98 5.89 21.53
CA ARG A 291 26.84 6.00 22.98
C ARG A 291 26.62 4.63 23.60
N TRP A 292 27.55 4.22 24.45
CA TRP A 292 27.49 2.99 25.23
C TRP A 292 28.23 3.18 26.56
N ARG A 293 28.12 2.22 27.46
CA ARG A 293 28.93 2.14 28.70
C ARG A 293 29.87 0.94 28.63
N GLY A 294 31.06 1.09 29.20
CA GLY A 294 32.13 0.09 29.15
C GLY A 294 33.06 0.27 27.95
N THR A 295 34.16 -0.48 27.95
CA THR A 295 35.15 -0.52 26.87
C THR A 295 34.93 -1.79 26.05
N PRO A 296 34.82 -1.72 24.72
CA PRO A 296 34.71 -2.93 23.89
C PRO A 296 35.93 -3.85 24.07
N GLU A 297 35.66 -5.10 24.41
CA GLU A 297 36.65 -6.15 24.64
C GLU A 297 36.33 -7.38 23.79
N SER A 298 37.34 -8.16 23.41
CA SER A 298 37.11 -9.43 22.71
C SER A 298 36.68 -10.52 23.71
N ARG A 299 35.37 -10.73 23.90
CA ARG A 299 34.87 -11.77 24.83
C ARG A 299 34.70 -13.16 24.22
N GLU A 300 34.74 -13.28 22.90
CA GLU A 300 34.63 -14.55 22.17
C GLU A 300 35.93 -14.93 21.43
N GLY A 301 37.04 -14.25 21.71
CA GLY A 301 38.32 -14.47 21.03
C GLY A 301 38.36 -13.92 19.60
N GLN A 302 37.50 -12.96 19.27
CA GLN A 302 37.49 -12.23 18.00
C GLN A 302 38.59 -11.16 17.96
N ALA A 303 39.20 -10.92 16.80
CA ALA A 303 40.07 -9.75 16.67
C ALA A 303 39.20 -8.50 16.49
N LEU A 304 39.51 -7.41 17.20
CA LEU A 304 38.81 -6.13 17.09
C LEU A 304 39.68 -5.10 16.37
N ALA A 305 39.07 -4.29 15.52
CA ALA A 305 39.74 -3.18 14.85
C ALA A 305 38.83 -1.95 14.77
N TRP A 306 39.37 -0.80 15.17
CA TRP A 306 38.75 0.51 14.91
C TRP A 306 39.25 1.03 13.56
N VAL A 307 38.34 1.15 12.61
CA VAL A 307 38.67 1.42 11.20
C VAL A 307 38.03 2.73 10.75
N ARG A 308 38.80 3.59 10.07
CA ARG A 308 38.22 4.81 9.49
C ARG A 308 37.28 4.46 8.33
N PRO A 309 36.20 5.22 8.10
CA PRO A 309 35.20 4.87 7.09
C PRO A 309 35.78 4.72 5.67
N ASP A 310 36.79 5.51 5.31
CA ASP A 310 37.50 5.45 4.03
C ASP A 310 38.39 4.19 3.87
N LYS A 311 38.66 3.47 4.95
CA LYS A 311 39.48 2.25 5.00
C LYS A 311 38.68 0.98 5.22
N LEU A 312 37.37 1.07 5.42
CA LEU A 312 36.52 -0.10 5.62
C LEU A 312 36.59 -1.10 4.46
N ALA A 313 36.74 -0.62 3.23
CA ALA A 313 36.85 -1.47 2.03
C ALA A 313 38.15 -2.30 1.98
N ASP A 314 39.17 -1.95 2.77
CA ASP A 314 40.46 -2.67 2.84
C ASP A 314 40.35 -3.95 3.68
N TYR A 315 39.27 -4.10 4.46
CA TYR A 315 39.02 -5.25 5.32
C TYR A 315 38.15 -6.28 4.58
N PRO A 316 38.57 -7.56 4.47
CA PRO A 316 37.75 -8.59 3.84
C PRO A 316 36.45 -8.81 4.63
N MET A 317 35.31 -8.42 4.06
CA MET A 317 33.98 -8.58 4.67
C MET A 317 33.11 -9.59 3.91
N PRO A 318 32.08 -10.17 4.57
CA PRO A 318 31.05 -10.95 3.89
C PRO A 318 30.38 -10.16 2.77
N GLU A 319 29.85 -10.84 1.75
CA GLU A 319 29.24 -10.20 0.58
C GLU A 319 28.02 -9.34 0.94
N ALA A 320 27.32 -9.70 2.02
CA ALA A 320 26.18 -8.94 2.53
C ALA A 320 26.58 -7.59 3.13
N ASP A 321 27.79 -7.45 3.66
CA ASP A 321 28.26 -6.26 4.37
C ASP A 321 28.88 -5.22 3.42
N ARG A 322 29.44 -5.67 2.29
CA ARG A 322 30.10 -4.80 1.30
C ARG A 322 29.24 -3.61 0.83
N PRO A 323 27.93 -3.75 0.56
CA PRO A 323 27.09 -2.62 0.17
C PRO A 323 26.89 -1.57 1.26
N LEU A 324 27.11 -1.92 2.54
CA LEU A 324 26.96 -1.00 3.68
C LEU A 324 28.16 -0.06 3.83
N VAL A 325 29.34 -0.48 3.36
CA VAL A 325 30.59 0.28 3.43
C VAL A 325 30.49 1.67 2.77
N PRO A 326 30.08 1.83 1.49
CA PRO A 326 29.96 3.15 0.89
C PRO A 326 28.94 4.04 1.61
N LEU A 327 27.85 3.46 2.13
CA LEU A 327 26.85 4.22 2.89
C LEU A 327 27.44 4.80 4.18
N LEU A 328 28.18 3.99 4.94
CA LEU A 328 28.86 4.43 6.16
C LEU A 328 29.94 5.48 5.86
N ARG A 329 30.72 5.28 4.79
CA ARG A 329 31.76 6.24 4.37
C ARG A 329 31.17 7.59 3.99
N ASP A 330 30.05 7.61 3.29
CA ASP A 330 29.45 8.87 2.82
C ASP A 330 28.66 9.57 3.95
N PHE A 331 28.25 8.83 4.99
CA PHE A 331 27.52 9.38 6.14
C PHE A 331 28.43 9.94 7.25
N LEU A 332 29.62 9.38 7.46
CA LEU A 332 30.55 9.72 8.55
C LEU A 332 31.65 10.68 8.11
#